data_AF-A0A1Y3N780-F1
#
_entry.id   AF-A0A1Y3N780-F1
#
_cell.length_a   1.000
_cell.length_b   1.000
_cell.length_c   1.000
_cell.angle_alpha   90.00
_cell.angle_beta   90.00
_cell.angle_gamma   90.00
#
_symmetry.space_group_name_H-M   'P 1'
#
loop_
_entity.id
_entity.type
_entity.pdbx_description
1 polymer ?
#
loop_
_entity_poly.entity_id
_entity_poly.type
_entity_poly.pdbx_seq_one_letter_code
_entity_poly.pdbx_strand_id
1 'polypeptide(L)'
;MKLKEVNFVYNENLSGKSLTNDNITSCFYYGTNLCSSNINTLCEKNENSVEPCEETLNACETIESYLKENNINMEINCKLTLNNKRIDSISINEEIITEEALDKILSFPLYEKLTIYVDNSKNLLEKIGKQAVDLKRLYIYADSDNKQLLSLKSGSLKYFSRLYDLILSDVNLTKTVINEIGNDTSLVYL
;
A
#
# COMPACT_ATOMS: atom_id res chain seq x y z
N MET A 1 37.57 15.42 -20.22
CA MET A 1 36.65 15.52 -21.38
C MET A 1 35.24 15.40 -20.83
N LYS A 2 34.36 16.39 -21.06
CA LYS A 2 32.97 16.37 -20.55
C LYS A 2 32.05 15.89 -21.68
N LEU A 3 31.22 14.88 -21.42
CA LEU A 3 30.23 14.37 -22.36
C LEU A 3 29.19 15.47 -22.63
N LYS A 4 29.00 15.83 -23.90
CA LYS A 4 28.07 16.91 -24.33
C LYS A 4 26.86 16.39 -25.10
N GLU A 5 26.97 15.21 -25.70
CA GLU A 5 25.96 14.67 -26.61
C GLU A 5 25.77 13.18 -26.34
N VAL A 6 24.52 12.71 -26.46
CA VAL A 6 24.17 11.29 -26.41
C VAL A 6 23.21 10.95 -27.55
N ASN A 7 23.39 9.75 -28.12
CA ASN A 7 22.62 9.27 -29.24
C ASN A 7 22.17 7.83 -28.97
N PHE A 8 20.86 7.64 -28.88
CA PHE A 8 20.22 6.34 -28.64
C PHE A 8 19.41 5.85 -29.85
N VAL A 9 19.54 6.49 -31.01
CA VAL A 9 18.73 6.19 -32.19
C VAL A 9 18.77 4.70 -32.56
N TYR A 10 17.59 4.09 -32.77
CA TYR A 10 17.36 2.67 -33.05
C TYR A 10 17.86 1.68 -31.98
N ASN A 11 17.97 2.12 -30.72
CA ASN A 11 18.29 1.22 -29.61
C ASN A 11 17.02 0.81 -28.85
N GLU A 12 16.23 -0.07 -29.46
CA GLU A 12 14.99 -0.60 -28.85
C GLU A 12 15.25 -1.50 -27.62
N ASN A 13 16.44 -2.10 -27.55
CA ASN A 13 16.84 -2.98 -26.43
C ASN A 13 17.36 -2.22 -25.21
N LEU A 14 17.51 -0.90 -25.31
CA LEU A 14 18.02 -0.10 -24.20
C LEU A 14 16.94 0.04 -23.13
N SER A 15 17.21 -0.50 -21.96
CA SER A 15 16.37 -0.39 -20.76
C SER A 15 17.26 0.03 -19.58
N GLY A 16 16.74 0.86 -18.67
CA GLY A 16 17.56 1.32 -17.55
C GLY A 16 17.07 2.60 -16.85
N LYS A 17 17.92 3.10 -15.95
CA LYS A 17 17.67 4.27 -15.08
C LYS A 17 17.94 5.59 -15.82
N SER A 18 17.38 6.68 -15.28
CA SER A 18 17.55 8.05 -15.80
C SER A 18 19.03 8.44 -15.98
N LEU A 19 19.38 8.93 -17.17
CA LEU A 19 20.70 9.52 -17.43
C LEU A 19 20.74 10.93 -16.84
N THR A 20 21.59 11.14 -15.84
CA THR A 20 21.76 12.45 -15.18
C THR A 20 23.16 12.99 -15.46
N ASN A 21 23.27 13.97 -16.36
CA ASN A 21 24.52 14.69 -16.62
C ASN A 21 24.24 16.10 -17.17
N ASP A 22 24.48 17.09 -16.32
CA ASP A 22 24.19 18.51 -16.61
C ASP A 22 25.07 19.10 -17.72
N ASN A 23 26.10 18.40 -18.17
CA ASN A 23 26.95 18.84 -19.29
C ASN A 23 26.38 18.41 -20.65
N ILE A 24 25.33 17.57 -20.68
CA ILE A 24 24.66 17.15 -21.91
C ILE A 24 23.78 18.29 -22.42
N THR A 25 24.01 18.70 -23.66
CA THR A 25 23.26 19.78 -24.32
C THR A 25 22.41 19.28 -25.47
N SER A 26 22.68 18.06 -25.97
CA SER A 26 21.98 17.48 -27.13
C SER A 26 21.69 16.00 -26.93
N CYS A 27 20.48 15.57 -27.26
CA CYS A 27 20.05 14.18 -27.19
C CYS A 27 19.24 13.75 -28.42
N PHE A 28 19.40 12.49 -28.84
CA PHE A 28 18.69 11.87 -29.97
C PHE A 28 18.06 10.53 -29.58
N TYR A 29 16.73 10.39 -29.77
CA TYR A 29 15.93 9.27 -29.24
C TYR A 29 14.95 8.60 -30.22
N TYR A 30 15.23 8.65 -31.52
CA TYR A 30 14.34 8.06 -32.51
C TYR A 30 14.40 6.51 -32.52
N GLY A 31 13.25 5.82 -32.55
CA GLY A 31 13.19 4.34 -32.59
C GLY A 31 13.74 3.68 -31.32
N THR A 32 13.32 4.15 -30.15
CA THR A 32 13.73 3.62 -28.84
C THR A 32 12.51 3.37 -27.96
N ASN A 33 12.65 2.47 -26.98
CA ASN A 33 11.64 2.23 -25.93
C ASN A 33 11.96 3.01 -24.64
N LEU A 34 12.83 4.02 -24.73
CA LEU A 34 13.14 4.86 -23.58
C LEU A 34 11.92 5.71 -23.25
N CYS A 35 11.84 6.17 -22.01
CA CYS A 35 10.82 7.09 -21.53
C CYS A 35 11.46 8.13 -20.60
N SER A 36 10.83 9.29 -20.42
CA SER A 36 11.34 10.33 -19.53
C SER A 36 10.70 10.32 -18.15
N SER A 37 11.53 10.37 -17.10
CA SER A 37 11.06 10.48 -15.72
C SER A 37 10.76 11.92 -15.25
N ASN A 38 11.09 12.96 -16.06
CA ASN A 38 10.85 14.37 -15.70
C ASN A 38 10.85 15.26 -16.95
N ILE A 39 9.68 15.86 -17.25
CA ILE A 39 9.33 16.66 -18.46
C ILE A 39 10.15 17.96 -18.66
N ASN A 40 11.03 18.31 -17.72
CA ASN A 40 11.72 19.62 -17.69
C ASN A 40 13.24 19.58 -17.93
N THR A 41 13.79 18.50 -18.46
CA THR A 41 15.24 18.38 -18.74
C THR A 41 15.61 18.81 -20.16
N LEU A 42 16.87 19.25 -20.35
CA LEU A 42 17.37 19.86 -21.61
C LEU A 42 17.18 18.98 -22.86
N CYS A 43 17.04 17.67 -22.67
CA CYS A 43 16.92 16.67 -23.73
C CYS A 43 15.49 16.44 -24.25
N GLU A 44 14.52 17.24 -23.79
CA GLU A 44 13.09 17.08 -24.10
C GLU A 44 12.50 18.21 -24.96
N LYS A 45 13.30 19.19 -25.42
CA LYS A 45 12.83 20.36 -26.18
C LYS A 45 12.84 20.23 -27.71
N ASN A 46 12.91 19.01 -28.25
CA ASN A 46 12.90 18.77 -29.71
C ASN A 46 11.66 17.97 -30.12
N GLU A 47 11.20 18.13 -31.37
CA GLU A 47 10.00 17.49 -31.95
C GLU A 47 9.99 15.95 -31.93
N ASN A 48 11.12 15.32 -31.55
CA ASN A 48 11.27 13.88 -31.35
C ASN A 48 11.51 13.54 -29.86
N SER A 49 10.85 14.27 -28.96
CA SER A 49 10.93 14.05 -27.51
C SER A 49 10.43 12.66 -27.15
N VAL A 50 11.15 11.99 -26.25
CA VAL A 50 10.72 10.72 -25.67
C VAL A 50 9.44 10.94 -24.87
N GLU A 51 8.48 10.03 -24.97
CA GLU A 51 7.28 10.07 -24.13
C GLU A 51 7.66 9.99 -22.64
N PRO A 52 6.89 10.64 -21.76
CA PRO A 52 7.06 10.44 -20.32
C PRO A 52 6.89 8.96 -19.98
N CYS A 53 7.66 8.46 -19.01
CA CYS A 53 7.45 7.13 -18.48
C CYS A 53 6.03 7.01 -17.93
N GLU A 54 5.41 5.85 -18.13
CA GLU A 54 4.25 5.49 -17.33
C GLU A 54 4.62 5.70 -15.86
N GLU A 55 3.83 6.53 -15.17
CA GLU A 55 4.03 6.73 -13.74
C GLU A 55 3.93 5.37 -13.07
N THR A 56 5.01 4.92 -12.42
CA THR A 56 4.93 3.72 -11.59
C THR A 56 3.97 4.05 -10.46
N LEU A 57 2.75 3.53 -10.56
CA LEU A 57 1.73 3.69 -9.55
C LEU A 57 2.33 3.30 -8.21
N ASN A 58 2.17 4.17 -7.21
CA ASN A 58 2.56 3.86 -5.86
C ASN A 58 1.64 2.75 -5.27
N ALA A 59 1.94 2.27 -4.07
CA ALA A 59 1.17 1.17 -3.48
C ALA A 59 -0.33 1.50 -3.32
N CYS A 60 -0.67 2.73 -2.93
CA CYS A 60 -2.07 3.15 -2.78
C CYS A 60 -2.76 3.23 -4.15
N GLU A 61 -2.14 3.88 -5.13
CA GLU A 61 -2.68 3.99 -6.50
C GLU A 61 -2.85 2.60 -7.16
N THR A 62 -1.92 1.68 -6.90
CA THR A 62 -2.02 0.30 -7.39
C THR A 62 -3.20 -0.44 -6.75
N ILE A 63 -3.47 -0.23 -5.46
CA ILE A 63 -4.63 -0.82 -4.79
C ILE A 63 -5.91 -0.19 -5.33
N GLU A 64 -6.00 1.13 -5.40
CA GLU A 64 -7.18 1.86 -5.92
C GLU A 64 -7.53 1.41 -7.34
N SER A 65 -6.53 1.31 -8.21
CA SER A 65 -6.71 0.86 -9.59
C SER A 65 -7.22 -0.58 -9.64
N TYR A 66 -6.62 -1.47 -8.85
CA TYR A 66 -7.08 -2.87 -8.76
C TYR A 66 -8.52 -2.98 -8.26
N LEU A 67 -8.90 -2.25 -7.21
CA LEU A 67 -10.27 -2.27 -6.68
C LEU A 67 -11.27 -1.79 -7.74
N LYS A 68 -10.93 -0.72 -8.46
CA LYS A 68 -11.75 -0.16 -9.55
C LYS A 68 -11.89 -1.13 -10.73
N GLU A 69 -10.80 -1.73 -11.19
CA GLU A 69 -10.81 -2.71 -12.29
C GLU A 69 -11.65 -3.95 -11.96
N ASN A 70 -11.69 -4.34 -10.69
CA ASN A 70 -12.46 -5.48 -10.20
C ASN A 70 -13.87 -5.12 -9.72
N ASN A 71 -14.34 -3.89 -9.97
CA ASN A 71 -15.66 -3.38 -9.58
C ASN A 71 -15.95 -3.47 -8.07
N ILE A 72 -14.92 -3.30 -7.23
CA ILE A 72 -15.04 -3.28 -5.78
C ILE A 72 -15.23 -1.83 -5.33
N ASN A 73 -16.47 -1.46 -5.01
CA ASN A 73 -16.83 -0.10 -4.62
C ASN A 73 -16.51 0.17 -3.14
N MET A 74 -15.22 0.29 -2.82
CA MET A 74 -14.72 0.59 -1.48
C MET A 74 -13.90 1.88 -1.51
N GLU A 75 -14.25 2.84 -0.68
CA GLU A 75 -13.40 4.01 -0.44
C GLU A 75 -12.22 3.59 0.46
N ILE A 76 -11.00 3.72 -0.04
CA ILE A 76 -9.80 3.45 0.75
C ILE A 76 -9.15 4.76 1.19
N ASN A 77 -8.88 4.89 2.48
CA ASN A 77 -8.03 5.96 3.00
C ASN A 77 -6.61 5.41 3.16
N CYS A 78 -5.85 5.45 2.07
CA CYS A 78 -4.48 4.93 2.01
C CYS A 78 -3.45 6.06 2.11
N LYS A 79 -2.46 5.90 2.98
CA LYS A 79 -1.33 6.83 3.13
C LYS A 79 -0.02 6.07 3.06
N LEU A 80 0.99 6.69 2.45
CA LEU A 80 2.32 6.13 2.32
C LEU A 80 3.31 6.73 3.31
N THR A 81 4.36 5.97 3.60
CA THR A 81 5.54 6.48 4.30
C THR A 81 6.26 7.55 3.47
N LEU A 82 7.09 8.40 4.08
CA LEU A 82 7.84 9.48 3.41
C LEU A 82 8.68 9.06 2.19
N ASN A 83 9.02 7.78 2.07
CA ASN A 83 9.77 7.21 0.94
C ASN A 83 8.89 6.49 -0.10
N ASN A 84 7.56 6.57 0.02
CA ASN A 84 6.55 5.96 -0.86
C ASN A 84 6.65 4.44 -1.07
N LYS A 85 7.38 3.72 -0.21
CA LYS A 85 7.65 2.28 -0.37
C LYS A 85 6.73 1.39 0.47
N ARG A 86 6.05 1.94 1.47
CA ARG A 86 5.21 1.18 2.40
C ARG A 86 3.91 1.92 2.64
N ILE A 87 2.88 1.16 2.94
CA ILE A 87 1.60 1.71 3.39
C ILE A 87 1.79 2.08 4.86
N ASP A 88 1.66 3.36 5.16
CA ASP A 88 1.67 3.87 6.52
C ASP A 88 0.34 3.57 7.19
N SER A 89 -0.77 3.97 6.56
CA SER A 89 -2.11 3.70 7.04
C SER A 89 -3.07 3.28 5.94
N ILE A 90 -3.94 2.30 6.20
CA ILE A 90 -5.06 1.96 5.32
C ILE A 90 -6.31 1.59 6.11
N SER A 91 -7.47 1.88 5.51
CA SER A 91 -8.78 1.44 6.01
C SER A 91 -9.38 0.41 5.06
N ILE A 92 -9.96 -0.65 5.61
CA ILE A 92 -10.67 -1.70 4.86
C ILE A 92 -12.06 -1.91 5.44
N ASN A 93 -13.04 -2.15 4.57
CA ASN A 93 -14.39 -2.59 4.95
C ASN A 93 -14.55 -4.06 4.58
N GLU A 94 -14.71 -4.92 5.59
CA GLU A 94 -14.83 -6.36 5.45
C GLU A 94 -16.08 -6.79 4.65
N GLU A 95 -17.18 -6.03 4.73
CA GLU A 95 -18.42 -6.36 4.00
C GLU A 95 -18.25 -6.27 2.48
N ILE A 96 -17.36 -5.39 2.04
CA ILE A 96 -17.18 -5.05 0.63
C ILE A 96 -15.96 -5.78 0.05
N ILE A 97 -14.92 -6.01 0.86
CA ILE A 97 -13.65 -6.53 0.38
C ILE A 97 -13.70 -8.04 0.12
N THR A 98 -13.22 -8.47 -1.05
CA THR A 98 -13.04 -9.89 -1.36
C THR A 98 -11.72 -10.42 -0.80
N GLU A 99 -11.59 -11.74 -0.67
CA GLU A 99 -10.32 -12.38 -0.24
C GLU A 99 -9.14 -12.03 -1.17
N GLU A 100 -9.38 -11.96 -2.48
CA GLU A 100 -8.36 -11.59 -3.48
C GLU A 100 -7.94 -10.11 -3.36
N ALA A 101 -8.91 -9.22 -3.12
CA ALA A 101 -8.61 -7.81 -2.88
C ALA A 101 -7.84 -7.59 -1.58
N LEU A 102 -8.17 -8.35 -0.54
CA LEU A 102 -7.41 -8.35 0.69
C LEU A 102 -5.98 -8.86 0.48
N ASP A 103 -5.78 -9.95 -0.28
CA ASP A 103 -4.44 -10.43 -0.65
C ASP A 103 -3.66 -9.36 -1.42
N LYS A 104 -4.32 -8.65 -2.32
CA LYS A 104 -3.70 -7.54 -3.05
C LYS A 104 -3.28 -6.41 -2.10
N ILE A 105 -4.12 -6.01 -1.16
CA ILE A 105 -3.79 -4.99 -0.16
C ILE A 105 -2.60 -5.44 0.70
N LEU A 106 -2.66 -6.66 1.22
CA LEU A 106 -1.63 -7.21 2.12
C LEU A 106 -0.33 -7.61 1.38
N SER A 107 -0.33 -7.62 0.04
CA SER A 107 0.89 -7.78 -0.76
C SER A 107 1.86 -6.60 -0.62
N PHE A 108 1.37 -5.46 -0.13
CA PHE A 108 2.19 -4.29 0.19
C PHE A 108 2.52 -4.25 1.68
N PRO A 109 3.79 -4.01 2.06
CA PRO A 109 4.16 -3.93 3.47
C PRO A 109 3.40 -2.80 4.19
N LEU A 110 2.63 -3.19 5.21
CA LEU A 110 1.86 -2.29 6.06
C LEU A 110 2.66 -1.97 7.33
N TYR A 111 2.84 -0.68 7.62
CA TYR A 111 3.82 -0.22 8.60
C TYR A 111 3.22 0.28 9.92
N GLU A 112 2.21 1.15 9.88
CA GLU A 112 1.80 1.86 11.09
C GLU A 112 0.37 1.53 11.53
N LYS A 113 -0.62 1.76 10.68
CA LYS A 113 -2.04 1.71 11.08
C LYS A 113 -2.91 0.93 10.11
N LEU A 114 -3.71 0.02 10.65
CA LEU A 114 -4.81 -0.61 9.95
C LEU A 114 -6.12 -0.24 10.64
N THR A 115 -7.09 0.21 9.86
CA THR A 115 -8.47 0.35 10.31
C THR A 115 -9.33 -0.68 9.60
N ILE A 116 -10.11 -1.43 10.35
CA ILE A 116 -10.99 -2.47 9.83
C ILE A 116 -12.40 -2.18 10.31
N TYR A 117 -13.32 -2.06 9.37
CA TYR A 117 -14.76 -2.09 9.61
C TYR A 117 -15.22 -3.53 9.37
N VAL A 118 -15.69 -4.21 10.41
CA VAL A 118 -15.85 -5.67 10.46
C VAL A 118 -17.32 -6.03 10.63
N ASP A 119 -17.79 -7.02 9.86
CA ASP A 119 -19.13 -7.63 9.97
C ASP A 119 -19.03 -9.13 10.26
N ASN A 120 -18.12 -9.49 11.18
CA ASN A 120 -18.01 -10.80 11.81
C ASN A 120 -17.27 -11.92 11.03
N SER A 121 -16.41 -11.62 10.03
CA SER A 121 -15.64 -12.71 9.39
C SER A 121 -14.52 -13.25 10.29
N LYS A 122 -14.45 -14.59 10.34
CA LYS A 122 -13.63 -15.33 11.31
C LYS A 122 -12.16 -15.44 10.92
N ASN A 123 -11.78 -15.10 9.69
CA ASN A 123 -10.46 -15.39 9.13
C ASN A 123 -9.64 -14.15 8.81
N LEU A 124 -10.27 -12.97 8.72
CA LEU A 124 -9.62 -11.72 8.34
C LEU A 124 -8.48 -11.34 9.28
N LEU A 125 -8.75 -11.30 10.59
CA LEU A 125 -7.74 -10.90 11.60
C LEU A 125 -6.55 -11.86 11.66
N GLU A 126 -6.79 -13.15 11.46
CA GLU A 126 -5.72 -14.13 11.40
C GLU A 126 -4.84 -13.92 10.16
N LYS A 127 -5.46 -13.70 9.00
CA LYS A 127 -4.75 -13.45 7.73
C LYS A 127 -3.93 -12.16 7.81
N ILE A 128 -4.55 -11.08 8.29
CA ILE A 128 -3.89 -9.79 8.51
C ILE A 128 -2.73 -9.94 9.48
N GLY A 129 -2.94 -10.54 10.65
CA GLY A 129 -1.89 -10.66 11.66
C GLY A 129 -0.69 -11.48 11.16
N LYS A 130 -0.91 -12.45 10.28
CA LYS A 130 0.17 -13.24 9.66
C LYS A 130 0.96 -12.49 8.58
N GLN A 131 0.33 -11.56 7.87
CA GLN A 131 0.97 -10.85 6.74
C GLN A 131 1.47 -9.45 7.14
N ALA A 132 0.79 -8.77 8.06
CA ALA A 132 1.12 -7.45 8.59
C ALA A 132 1.82 -7.55 9.96
N VAL A 133 2.85 -8.40 10.06
CA VAL A 133 3.55 -8.69 11.33
C VAL A 133 4.23 -7.47 11.99
N ASP A 134 4.52 -6.44 11.19
CA ASP A 134 5.12 -5.18 11.63
C ASP A 134 4.08 -4.11 12.04
N LEU A 135 2.78 -4.42 11.97
CA LEU A 135 1.70 -3.47 12.27
C LEU A 135 1.77 -2.99 13.72
N LYS A 136 1.76 -1.67 13.91
CA LYS A 136 1.83 -1.04 15.23
C LYS A 136 0.47 -0.67 15.81
N ARG A 137 -0.51 -0.35 14.96
CA ARG A 137 -1.83 0.11 15.38
C ARG A 137 -2.92 -0.62 14.63
N LEU A 138 -3.86 -1.22 15.35
CA LEU A 138 -4.99 -1.96 14.80
C LEU A 138 -6.28 -1.40 15.39
N TYR A 139 -7.12 -0.86 14.53
CA TYR A 139 -8.38 -0.25 14.91
C TYR A 139 -9.48 -1.11 14.32
N ILE A 140 -10.32 -1.68 15.16
CA ILE A 140 -11.43 -2.56 14.77
C ILE A 140 -12.72 -1.88 15.20
N TYR A 141 -13.55 -1.58 14.21
CA TYR A 141 -14.88 -1.02 14.38
C TYR A 141 -15.88 -2.06 13.90
N ALA A 142 -16.82 -2.47 14.76
CA ALA A 142 -18.01 -3.14 14.27
C ALA A 142 -18.86 -2.10 13.54
N ASP A 143 -19.47 -2.46 12.41
CA ASP A 143 -20.45 -1.57 11.78
C ASP A 143 -21.63 -1.36 12.74
N SER A 144 -21.91 -0.11 13.07
CA SER A 144 -23.00 0.25 13.99
C SER A 144 -24.39 -0.06 13.43
N ASP A 145 -24.51 -0.20 12.11
CA ASP A 145 -25.80 -0.43 11.45
C ASP A 145 -26.26 -1.90 11.62
N ASN A 146 -25.32 -2.84 11.69
CA ASN A 146 -25.57 -4.21 12.10
C ASN A 146 -25.48 -4.31 13.62
N LYS A 147 -26.64 -4.28 14.29
CA LYS A 147 -26.79 -4.38 15.77
C LYS A 147 -26.18 -5.64 16.43
N GLN A 148 -25.47 -6.49 15.70
CA GLN A 148 -24.71 -7.60 16.26
C GLN A 148 -23.31 -7.12 16.63
N LEU A 149 -23.03 -7.07 17.93
CA LEU A 149 -21.69 -6.81 18.42
C LEU A 149 -20.70 -7.85 17.86
N LEU A 150 -19.58 -7.39 17.31
CA LEU A 150 -18.51 -8.26 16.81
C LEU A 150 -18.00 -9.17 17.92
N SER A 151 -17.96 -10.49 17.71
CA SER A 151 -17.36 -11.41 18.68
C SER A 151 -15.95 -11.79 18.23
N LEU A 152 -14.93 -11.17 18.84
CA LEU A 152 -13.55 -11.60 18.64
C LEU A 152 -13.35 -13.03 19.15
N LYS A 153 -12.68 -13.86 18.35
CA LYS A 153 -12.28 -15.20 18.77
C LYS A 153 -11.00 -15.13 19.60
N SER A 154 -10.93 -16.03 20.58
CA SER A 154 -9.70 -16.32 21.30
C SER A 154 -8.57 -16.68 20.32
N GLY A 155 -7.40 -16.08 20.53
CA GLY A 155 -6.20 -16.28 19.73
C GLY A 155 -6.14 -15.48 18.43
N SER A 156 -7.14 -14.65 18.10
CA SER A 156 -7.12 -13.83 16.88
C SER A 156 -6.04 -12.74 16.92
N LEU A 157 -5.65 -12.27 18.11
CA LEU A 157 -4.68 -11.19 18.28
C LEU A 157 -3.22 -11.69 18.41
N LYS A 158 -3.00 -12.99 18.63
CA LYS A 158 -1.67 -13.56 18.90
C LYS A 158 -0.65 -13.37 17.76
N TYR A 159 -1.13 -13.05 16.57
CA TYR A 159 -0.31 -12.88 15.37
C TYR A 159 0.30 -11.46 15.28
N PHE A 160 -0.21 -10.49 16.04
CA PHE A 160 0.24 -9.10 16.01
C PHE A 160 1.35 -8.84 17.03
N SER A 161 2.53 -9.42 16.80
CA SER A 161 3.65 -9.41 17.76
C SER A 161 4.25 -8.04 18.10
N ARG A 162 3.86 -6.99 17.36
CA ARG A 162 4.38 -5.61 17.49
C ARG A 162 3.27 -4.59 17.70
N LEU A 163 2.07 -5.06 18.04
CA LEU A 163 0.94 -4.19 18.22
C LEU A 163 1.15 -3.35 19.48
N TYR A 164 1.10 -2.04 19.30
CA TYR A 164 1.29 -1.07 20.37
C TYR A 164 -0.04 -0.41 20.75
N ASP A 165 -0.87 -0.07 19.76
CA ASP A 165 -2.23 0.45 19.98
C ASP A 165 -3.27 -0.52 19.42
N LEU A 166 -4.23 -0.91 20.25
CA LEU A 166 -5.41 -1.65 19.85
C LEU A 166 -6.64 -0.81 20.20
N ILE A 167 -7.50 -0.49 19.22
CA ILE A 167 -8.78 0.16 19.49
C ILE A 167 -9.89 -0.77 19.07
N LEU A 168 -10.81 -1.06 19.99
CA LEU A 168 -11.98 -1.91 19.77
C LEU A 168 -13.24 -1.08 20.04
N SER A 169 -14.01 -0.78 19.00
CA SER A 169 -15.32 -0.11 19.14
C SER A 169 -16.44 -1.07 18.82
N ASP A 170 -17.45 -1.12 19.69
CA ASP A 170 -18.68 -1.90 19.47
C ASP A 170 -18.43 -3.41 19.30
N VAL A 171 -17.41 -3.92 20.01
CA VAL A 171 -17.00 -5.32 20.01
C VAL A 171 -17.44 -6.00 21.32
N ASN A 172 -18.06 -7.18 21.22
CA ASN A 172 -18.35 -8.05 22.35
C ASN A 172 -17.09 -8.87 22.71
N LEU A 173 -16.45 -8.51 23.81
CA LEU A 173 -15.26 -9.19 24.29
C LEU A 173 -15.63 -10.31 25.28
N THR A 174 -15.26 -11.53 24.93
CA THR A 174 -15.32 -12.65 25.88
C THR A 174 -14.24 -12.49 26.94
N LYS A 175 -14.45 -13.07 28.14
CA LYS A 175 -13.43 -13.10 29.21
C LYS A 175 -12.08 -13.65 28.73
N THR A 176 -12.10 -14.63 27.83
CA THR A 176 -10.89 -15.19 27.24
C THR A 176 -10.12 -14.16 26.42
N VAL A 177 -10.80 -13.40 25.56
CA VAL A 177 -10.18 -12.33 24.75
C VAL A 177 -9.64 -11.21 25.64
N ILE A 178 -10.39 -10.81 26.67
CA ILE A 178 -9.93 -9.81 27.65
C ILE A 178 -8.63 -10.26 28.33
N ASN A 179 -8.56 -11.53 28.74
CA ASN A 179 -7.35 -12.08 29.35
C ASN A 179 -6.18 -12.15 28.36
N GLU A 180 -6.43 -12.43 27.08
CA GLU A 180 -5.38 -12.42 26.05
C GLU A 180 -4.80 -11.01 25.87
N ILE A 181 -5.66 -10.00 25.72
CA ILE A 181 -5.26 -8.60 25.62
C ILE A 181 -4.47 -8.17 26.87
N GLY A 182 -4.95 -8.54 28.05
CA GLY A 182 -4.29 -8.19 29.33
C GLY A 182 -2.95 -8.89 29.56
N ASN A 183 -2.64 -9.96 28.82
CA ASN A 183 -1.34 -10.65 28.89
C ASN A 183 -0.38 -10.22 27.77
N ASP A 184 -0.83 -9.40 26.81
CA ASP A 184 0.02 -8.89 25.76
C ASP A 184 0.90 -7.75 26.30
N THR A 185 2.21 -8.00 26.38
CA THR A 185 3.18 -7.04 26.91
C THR A 185 3.63 -6.01 25.88
N SER A 186 3.24 -6.16 24.61
CA SER A 186 3.55 -5.21 23.55
C SER A 186 2.52 -4.07 23.47
N LEU A 187 1.29 -4.32 23.89
CA LEU A 187 0.23 -3.33 23.95
C LEU A 187 0.51 -2.27 25.03
N VAL A 188 0.41 -1.01 24.62
CA VAL A 188 0.56 0.16 25.50
C VAL A 188 -0.73 0.96 25.59
N TYR A 189 -1.57 0.89 24.55
CA TYR A 189 -2.88 1.53 24.52
C TYR A 189 -3.98 0.54 24.11
N LEU A 190 -5.09 0.56 24.87
CA LEU A 190 -6.33 -0.18 24.63
C LEU A 190 -7.54 0.76 24.72
#